data_AF-A0A7X9FHH7-F1
#
_entry.id   AF-A0A7X9FHH7-F1
#
_cell.length_a   1.000
_cell.length_b   1.000
_cell.length_c   1.000
_cell.angle_alpha   90.00
_cell.angle_beta   90.00
_cell.angle_gamma   90.00
#
_symmetry.space_group_name_H-M   'P 1'
#
loop_
_entity.id
_entity.type
_entity.pdbx_description
1 polymer ?
#
loop_
_entity_poly.entity_id
_entity_poly.type
_entity_poly.pdbx_seq_one_letter_code
_entity_poly.pdbx_strand_id
1 'polypeptide(L)'
;MQKAVAFAVLIAVLLAGGLPARINQTEATAGDRQTVVHSLLPRQTAVKPLATHIHPDALVDRIVVKLVEGIRPRIDGNGFVSLAGRDMAGVNGVLSGKANHQVRRMFGQTPEKLEKTKFLLETRSGRQVADMNGYFVIDVSCPAEAEALINRLNALPEVEIAYPEPKPEPTVDIDPPTPAYDTAQSYLWVAPGGIDADYAHTIAGGTGIDVTIADIEGAWKLTHEDLELPSGSVWGGTMPPEAMWRDHGTAVVGMLAAGDNGYGMVGIAPQARIGLVSIGDMATADAILLAVDSLVPGDIMLIELNAAGPRYNFQIRSDQLGYVCMEYWQAEFDAIQMAWAKGIIVCEAAGNGAENLDDVIYENRFDTTYRN
;
A
#
# COMPACT_ATOMS: atom_id res chain seq x y z
N MET A 1 -35.90 -32.13 28.05
CA MET A 1 -36.80 -31.27 27.24
C MET A 1 -35.91 -30.53 26.24
N GLN A 2 -35.78 -31.03 25.01
CA GLN A 2 -36.37 -30.47 23.77
C GLN A 2 -35.94 -29.00 23.52
N LYS A 3 -35.30 -28.56 22.41
CA LYS A 3 -35.14 -29.11 21.05
C LYS A 3 -33.83 -28.58 20.39
N ALA A 4 -33.38 -29.33 19.40
CA ALA A 4 -32.30 -29.03 18.45
C ALA A 4 -32.74 -28.05 17.32
N VAL A 5 -31.77 -27.34 16.73
CA VAL A 5 -31.64 -27.12 15.27
C VAL A 5 -30.15 -27.05 14.92
N ALA A 6 -29.76 -27.78 13.88
CA ALA A 6 -28.41 -27.90 13.33
C ALA A 6 -28.23 -27.03 12.09
N PHE A 7 -26.98 -26.62 11.79
CA PHE A 7 -26.51 -26.40 10.43
C PHE A 7 -25.00 -26.66 10.36
N ALA A 8 -24.59 -27.46 9.38
CA ALA A 8 -23.22 -27.88 9.12
C ALA A 8 -22.82 -27.40 7.72
N VAL A 9 -21.57 -26.94 7.54
CA VAL A 9 -20.89 -26.94 6.24
C VAL A 9 -19.42 -27.31 6.44
N LEU A 10 -19.00 -28.29 5.63
CA LEU A 10 -17.74 -29.01 5.64
C LEU A 10 -16.71 -28.30 4.72
N ILE A 11 -15.47 -28.18 5.17
CA ILE A 11 -14.32 -27.73 4.39
C ILE A 11 -13.64 -28.97 3.77
N ALA A 12 -13.30 -28.91 2.48
CA ALA A 12 -12.28 -29.79 1.90
C ALA A 12 -11.52 -29.07 0.78
N VAL A 13 -10.20 -28.96 0.99
CA VAL A 13 -9.17 -28.49 0.05
C VAL A 13 -8.73 -29.68 -0.81
N LEU A 14 -8.51 -29.46 -2.11
CA LEU A 14 -7.78 -30.41 -2.98
C LEU A 14 -6.85 -29.64 -3.94
N LEU A 15 -5.56 -29.79 -3.68
CA LEU A 15 -4.43 -29.51 -4.57
C LEU A 15 -4.05 -30.80 -5.34
N ALA A 16 -3.35 -30.57 -6.46
CA ALA A 16 -2.58 -31.51 -7.29
C ALA A 16 -3.31 -32.11 -8.52
N GLY A 17 -3.05 -31.49 -9.68
CA GLY A 17 -3.25 -32.09 -11.00
C GLY A 17 -1.93 -32.65 -11.54
N GLY A 18 -1.83 -33.97 -11.63
CA GLY A 18 -0.85 -34.71 -12.42
C GLY A 18 -1.53 -35.38 -13.62
N LEU A 19 -0.86 -35.40 -14.77
CA LEU A 19 -1.33 -35.79 -16.10
C LEU A 19 -2.10 -37.13 -16.17
N PRO A 20 -3.07 -37.29 -17.09
CA PRO A 20 -3.53 -38.62 -17.49
C PRO A 20 -2.82 -39.13 -18.74
N ALA A 21 -2.51 -40.42 -18.68
CA ALA A 21 -1.99 -41.26 -19.74
C ALA A 21 -3.06 -41.65 -20.78
N ARG A 22 -2.55 -42.12 -21.92
CA ARG A 22 -3.23 -42.62 -23.13
C ARG A 22 -4.46 -43.49 -22.86
N ILE A 23 -5.52 -43.26 -23.65
CA ILE A 23 -6.62 -44.20 -23.85
C ILE A 23 -6.66 -44.59 -25.34
N ASN A 24 -6.73 -45.91 -25.56
CA ASN A 24 -6.79 -46.57 -26.86
C ASN A 24 -8.13 -46.36 -27.58
N GLN A 25 -8.03 -46.46 -28.90
CA GLN A 25 -9.07 -46.35 -29.90
C GLN A 25 -10.27 -47.27 -29.64
N THR A 26 -11.48 -46.72 -29.82
CA THR A 26 -12.67 -47.43 -30.28
C THR A 26 -13.37 -46.56 -31.32
N GLU A 27 -13.66 -47.15 -32.47
CA GLU A 27 -14.31 -46.53 -33.61
C GLU A 27 -15.77 -46.17 -33.28
N ALA A 28 -16.15 -44.91 -33.52
CA ALA A 28 -17.54 -44.48 -33.64
C ALA A 28 -17.64 -43.45 -34.77
N THR A 29 -18.12 -43.94 -35.91
CA THR A 29 -18.89 -43.29 -37.00
C THR A 29 -18.75 -41.78 -37.22
N ALA A 30 -18.41 -41.44 -38.46
CA ALA A 30 -18.50 -40.10 -39.04
C ALA A 30 -19.91 -39.50 -38.87
N GLY A 31 -20.01 -38.46 -38.05
CA GLY A 31 -21.19 -37.64 -37.86
C GLY A 31 -20.78 -36.30 -37.27
N ASP A 32 -20.71 -35.28 -38.13
CA ASP A 32 -20.86 -33.86 -37.81
C ASP A 32 -20.07 -33.30 -36.60
N ARG A 33 -18.75 -33.15 -36.75
CA ARG A 33 -18.02 -32.12 -35.96
C ARG A 33 -18.32 -30.76 -36.57
N GLN A 34 -19.49 -30.19 -36.26
CA GLN A 34 -19.63 -28.75 -36.28
C GLN A 34 -18.63 -28.18 -35.29
N THR A 35 -17.54 -27.62 -35.79
CA THR A 35 -16.70 -26.68 -35.05
C THR A 35 -17.65 -25.57 -34.58
N VAL A 36 -18.05 -25.61 -33.31
CA VAL A 36 -18.72 -24.49 -32.67
C VAL A 36 -17.67 -23.37 -32.62
N VAL A 37 -17.64 -22.55 -33.67
CA VAL A 37 -16.98 -21.26 -33.63
C VAL A 37 -17.80 -20.46 -32.64
N HIS A 38 -17.41 -20.48 -31.37
CA HIS A 38 -17.96 -19.53 -30.41
C HIS A 38 -17.62 -18.15 -30.95
N SER A 39 -18.63 -17.46 -31.50
CA SER A 39 -18.48 -16.08 -31.94
C SER A 39 -18.09 -15.26 -30.72
N LEU A 40 -16.95 -14.58 -30.82
CA LEU A 40 -16.47 -13.71 -29.76
C LEU A 40 -17.51 -12.61 -29.49
N LEU A 41 -17.74 -12.30 -28.22
CA LEU A 41 -18.51 -11.11 -27.86
C LEU A 41 -17.81 -9.87 -28.44
N PRO A 42 -18.53 -8.94 -29.08
CA PRO A 42 -17.93 -7.78 -29.68
C PRO A 42 -17.31 -6.87 -28.61
N ARG A 43 -16.19 -6.22 -28.95
CA ARG A 43 -15.64 -5.17 -28.11
C ARG A 43 -16.43 -3.88 -28.30
N GLN A 44 -16.44 -3.05 -27.26
CA GLN A 44 -16.93 -1.69 -27.41
C GLN A 44 -15.88 -0.86 -28.16
N THR A 45 -16.33 -0.10 -29.16
CA THR A 45 -15.50 0.90 -29.84
C THR A 45 -15.67 2.24 -29.15
N ALA A 46 -14.61 3.05 -29.15
CA ALA A 46 -14.72 4.42 -28.64
C ALA A 46 -15.71 5.23 -29.49
N VAL A 47 -16.46 6.11 -28.85
CA VAL A 47 -17.32 7.08 -29.55
C VAL A 47 -16.44 8.27 -29.91
N LYS A 48 -16.43 8.64 -31.20
CA LYS A 48 -15.67 9.80 -31.64
C LYS A 48 -16.30 11.09 -31.11
N PRO A 49 -15.51 12.05 -30.61
CA PRO A 49 -16.03 13.36 -30.28
C PRO A 49 -16.50 14.07 -31.56
N LEU A 50 -17.55 14.89 -31.46
CA LEU A 50 -17.99 15.76 -32.56
C LEU A 50 -16.90 16.78 -32.93
N ALA A 51 -16.25 17.33 -31.90
CA ALA A 51 -15.05 18.14 -31.99
C ALA A 51 -14.23 17.94 -30.71
N THR A 52 -12.92 17.86 -30.87
CA THR A 52 -11.94 17.99 -29.79
C THR A 52 -11.57 19.47 -29.66
N HIS A 53 -11.50 19.96 -28.43
CA HIS A 53 -10.95 21.28 -28.10
C HIS A 53 -9.76 21.11 -27.14
N ILE A 54 -8.64 21.76 -27.42
CA ILE A 54 -7.41 21.68 -26.64
C ILE A 54 -7.03 23.07 -26.16
N HIS A 55 -6.85 23.22 -24.85
CA HIS A 55 -6.45 24.49 -24.25
C HIS A 55 -5.09 24.96 -24.81
N PRO A 56 -4.87 26.27 -25.08
CA PRO A 56 -3.59 26.79 -25.58
C PRO A 56 -2.38 26.45 -24.71
N ASP A 57 -2.57 26.29 -23.41
CA ASP A 57 -1.52 25.94 -22.44
C ASP A 57 -1.36 24.43 -22.21
N ALA A 58 -2.13 23.59 -22.91
CA ALA A 58 -2.01 22.15 -22.76
C ALA A 58 -0.63 21.66 -23.26
N LEU A 59 0.01 20.80 -22.48
CA LEU A 59 1.29 20.19 -22.87
C LEU A 59 1.07 19.05 -23.86
N VAL A 60 0.92 19.38 -25.14
CA VAL A 60 0.69 18.40 -26.23
C VAL A 60 1.81 18.51 -27.27
N ASP A 61 2.66 17.49 -27.31
CA ASP A 61 3.71 17.32 -28.34
C ASP A 61 3.39 16.17 -29.30
N ARG A 62 2.39 15.35 -28.98
CA ARG A 62 2.00 14.15 -29.73
C ARG A 62 0.50 13.90 -29.67
N ILE A 63 -0.03 13.31 -30.74
CA ILE A 63 -1.39 12.76 -30.77
C ILE A 63 -1.35 11.25 -31.00
N VAL A 64 -2.34 10.54 -30.49
CA VAL A 64 -2.55 9.12 -30.74
C VAL A 64 -3.66 8.97 -31.77
N VAL A 65 -3.44 8.10 -32.76
CA VAL A 65 -4.47 7.68 -33.71
C VAL A 65 -4.60 6.16 -33.70
N LYS A 66 -5.82 5.68 -33.64
CA LYS A 66 -6.18 4.27 -33.83
C LYS A 66 -6.92 4.11 -35.15
N LEU A 67 -6.41 3.27 -36.04
CA LEU A 67 -7.11 2.87 -37.26
C LEU A 67 -8.13 1.75 -36.96
N VAL A 68 -9.21 1.67 -37.73
CA VAL A 68 -10.24 0.63 -37.52
C VAL A 68 -9.66 -0.78 -37.71
N GLU A 69 -10.26 -1.75 -37.01
CA GLU A 69 -9.83 -3.15 -37.03
C GLU A 69 -9.79 -3.72 -38.45
N GLY A 70 -8.91 -4.71 -38.66
CA GLY A 70 -8.82 -5.44 -39.92
C GLY A 70 -8.06 -4.71 -41.04
N ILE A 71 -7.68 -3.44 -40.86
CA ILE A 71 -6.86 -2.69 -41.84
C ILE A 71 -5.47 -3.32 -42.03
N ARG A 72 -4.91 -3.93 -40.97
CA ARG A 72 -3.51 -4.39 -40.90
C ARG A 72 -2.53 -3.33 -41.44
N PRO A 73 -2.47 -2.16 -40.76
CA PRO A 73 -1.74 -1.02 -41.27
C PRO A 73 -0.23 -1.22 -41.20
N ARG A 74 0.48 -0.70 -42.21
CA ARG A 74 1.94 -0.54 -42.21
C ARG A 74 2.28 0.91 -42.54
N ILE A 75 3.37 1.40 -41.96
CA ILE A 75 3.91 2.73 -42.27
C ILE A 75 4.69 2.64 -43.59
N ASP A 76 4.41 3.57 -44.49
CA ASP A 76 5.16 3.81 -45.72
C ASP A 76 5.47 5.31 -45.83
N GLY A 77 6.73 5.70 -45.66
CA GLY A 77 7.12 7.10 -45.44
C GLY A 77 6.44 7.69 -44.20
N ASN A 78 5.73 8.81 -44.37
CA ASN A 78 4.90 9.45 -43.32
C ASN A 78 3.40 9.10 -43.43
N GLY A 79 3.05 8.06 -44.20
CA GLY A 79 1.67 7.63 -44.42
C GLY A 79 1.43 6.18 -44.04
N PHE A 80 0.22 5.70 -44.36
CA PHE A 80 -0.24 4.35 -44.12
C PHE A 80 -0.55 3.61 -45.41
N VAL A 81 -0.25 2.31 -45.41
CA VAL A 81 -0.76 1.34 -46.38
C VAL A 81 -1.54 0.25 -45.64
N SER A 82 -2.65 -0.22 -46.22
CA SER A 82 -3.44 -1.33 -45.69
C SER A 82 -3.00 -2.64 -46.32
N LEU A 83 -2.53 -3.59 -45.50
CA LEU A 83 -2.26 -4.95 -46.00
C LEU A 83 -3.54 -5.75 -46.29
N ALA A 84 -4.69 -5.26 -45.83
CA ALA A 84 -6.01 -5.81 -46.14
C ALA A 84 -6.66 -5.16 -47.38
N GLY A 85 -5.97 -4.26 -48.08
CA GLY A 85 -6.46 -3.63 -49.31
C GLY A 85 -7.49 -2.51 -49.10
N ARG A 86 -7.61 -1.96 -47.89
CA ARG A 86 -8.46 -0.80 -47.63
C ARG A 86 -7.82 0.48 -48.16
N ASP A 87 -8.62 1.37 -48.73
CA ASP A 87 -8.14 2.68 -49.15
C ASP A 87 -7.70 3.51 -47.93
N MET A 88 -6.51 4.12 -48.02
CA MET A 88 -5.92 4.98 -46.99
C MET A 88 -5.71 6.41 -47.49
N ALA A 89 -6.20 6.75 -48.70
CA ALA A 89 -6.02 8.06 -49.32
C ALA A 89 -6.53 9.21 -48.44
N GLY A 90 -7.67 9.03 -47.75
CA GLY A 90 -8.21 10.03 -46.83
C GLY A 90 -7.26 10.35 -45.68
N VAL A 91 -6.76 9.32 -45.00
CA VAL A 91 -5.81 9.48 -43.88
C VAL A 91 -4.50 10.07 -44.38
N ASN A 92 -3.96 9.54 -45.48
CA ASN A 92 -2.71 10.03 -46.06
C ASN A 92 -2.83 11.47 -46.57
N GLY A 93 -4.01 11.88 -47.06
CA GLY A 93 -4.30 13.26 -47.45
C GLY A 93 -4.30 14.22 -46.25
N VAL A 94 -4.80 13.78 -45.09
CA VAL A 94 -4.74 14.57 -43.85
C VAL A 94 -3.30 14.76 -43.36
N LEU A 95 -2.47 13.71 -43.48
CA LEU A 95 -1.06 13.72 -43.08
C LEU A 95 -0.13 14.41 -44.09
N SER A 96 -0.55 14.48 -45.37
CA SER A 96 0.25 15.09 -46.42
C SER A 96 0.48 16.60 -46.20
N GLY A 97 1.70 17.08 -46.48
CA GLY A 97 2.04 18.50 -46.43
C GLY A 97 2.47 19.05 -45.06
N LYS A 98 2.75 18.19 -44.09
CA LYS A 98 3.15 18.60 -42.73
C LYS A 98 4.56 18.09 -42.42
N ALA A 99 5.54 18.96 -42.62
CA ALA A 99 6.97 18.62 -42.50
C ALA A 99 7.39 18.06 -41.12
N ASN A 100 6.59 18.31 -40.07
CA ASN A 100 6.90 17.91 -38.70
C ASN A 100 6.15 16.65 -38.23
N HIS A 101 5.25 16.07 -39.04
CA HIS A 101 4.48 14.89 -38.63
C HIS A 101 5.30 13.63 -38.84
N GLN A 102 6.00 13.18 -37.80
CA GLN A 102 6.55 11.82 -37.79
C GLN A 102 5.49 10.85 -37.29
N VAL A 103 5.16 9.87 -38.13
CA VAL A 103 4.24 8.79 -37.78
C VAL A 103 5.05 7.60 -37.28
N ARG A 104 4.72 7.11 -36.08
CA ARG A 104 5.39 5.95 -35.48
C ARG A 104 4.37 4.98 -34.88
N ARG A 105 4.71 3.69 -34.81
CA ARG A 105 3.91 2.73 -34.04
C ARG A 105 3.95 3.12 -32.56
N MET A 106 2.80 3.08 -31.89
CA MET A 106 2.71 3.38 -30.46
C MET A 106 3.40 2.31 -29.62
N PHE A 107 3.21 1.04 -29.98
CA PHE A 107 3.72 -0.10 -29.21
C PHE A 107 5.03 -0.64 -29.77
N GLY A 108 6.06 -0.72 -28.92
CA GLY A 108 7.39 -1.21 -29.29
C GLY A 108 7.50 -2.72 -29.54
N GLN A 109 6.46 -3.51 -29.23
CA GLN A 109 6.43 -4.95 -29.52
C GLN A 109 6.27 -5.21 -31.02
N THR A 110 6.79 -6.33 -31.53
CA THR A 110 6.66 -6.68 -32.96
C THR A 110 5.19 -6.94 -33.33
N PRO A 111 4.79 -6.66 -34.59
CA PRO A 111 3.42 -6.92 -35.03
C PRO A 111 2.94 -8.35 -34.78
N GLU A 112 3.81 -9.34 -35.05
CA GLU A 112 3.52 -10.77 -34.91
C GLU A 112 3.29 -11.15 -33.45
N LYS A 113 4.05 -10.54 -32.52
CA LYS A 113 3.86 -10.76 -31.08
C LYS A 113 2.52 -10.20 -30.60
N LEU A 114 2.13 -9.02 -31.08
CA LEU A 114 0.84 -8.40 -30.74
C LEU A 114 -0.34 -9.20 -31.31
N GLU A 115 -0.24 -9.68 -32.56
CA GLU A 115 -1.26 -10.55 -33.17
C GLU A 115 -1.42 -11.86 -32.41
N LYS A 116 -0.31 -12.53 -32.07
CA LYS A 116 -0.33 -13.74 -31.25
C LYS A 116 -0.97 -13.48 -29.88
N THR A 117 -0.63 -12.36 -29.24
CA THR A 117 -1.17 -11.98 -27.94
C THR A 117 -2.68 -11.73 -28.03
N LYS A 118 -3.14 -11.00 -29.05
CA LYS A 118 -4.55 -10.78 -29.33
C LYS A 118 -5.30 -12.11 -29.45
N PHE A 119 -4.84 -13.01 -30.31
CA PHE A 119 -5.47 -14.32 -30.49
C PHE A 119 -5.61 -15.11 -29.18
N LEU A 120 -4.55 -15.14 -28.37
CA LEU A 120 -4.57 -15.81 -27.07
C LEU A 120 -5.57 -15.18 -26.09
N LEU A 121 -5.62 -13.84 -26.03
CA LEU A 121 -6.53 -13.12 -25.15
C LEU A 121 -8.00 -13.25 -25.58
N GLU A 122 -8.29 -13.24 -26.87
CA GLU A 122 -9.64 -13.47 -27.39
C GLU A 122 -10.11 -14.89 -27.12
N THR A 123 -9.26 -15.88 -27.38
CA THR A 123 -9.55 -17.29 -27.08
C THR A 123 -9.84 -17.50 -25.59
N ARG A 124 -9.08 -16.83 -24.72
CA ARG A 124 -9.25 -16.96 -23.27
C ARG A 124 -10.48 -16.22 -22.74
N SER A 125 -10.74 -15.02 -23.26
CA SER A 125 -11.80 -14.14 -22.73
C SER A 125 -13.17 -14.38 -23.37
N GLY A 126 -13.23 -15.04 -24.53
CA GLY A 126 -14.44 -15.17 -25.32
C GLY A 126 -14.94 -13.83 -25.88
N ARG A 127 -14.11 -12.78 -25.87
CA ARG A 127 -14.43 -11.42 -26.31
C ARG A 127 -13.36 -10.93 -27.27
N GLN A 128 -13.76 -10.12 -28.25
CA GLN A 128 -12.81 -9.39 -29.09
C GLN A 128 -11.97 -8.46 -28.22
N VAL A 129 -10.68 -8.36 -28.52
CA VAL A 129 -9.80 -7.34 -27.94
C VAL A 129 -9.26 -6.45 -29.06
N ALA A 130 -8.85 -5.23 -28.73
CA ALA A 130 -8.39 -4.29 -29.74
C ALA A 130 -7.08 -4.76 -30.41
N ASP A 131 -6.94 -4.52 -31.72
CA ASP A 131 -5.66 -4.69 -32.42
C ASP A 131 -4.70 -3.57 -32.06
N MET A 132 -3.69 -3.90 -31.25
CA MET A 132 -2.65 -2.95 -30.85
C MET A 132 -1.78 -2.49 -32.03
N ASN A 133 -1.73 -3.24 -33.15
CA ASN A 133 -1.03 -2.78 -34.36
C ASN A 133 -1.74 -1.61 -35.06
N GLY A 134 -3.00 -1.34 -34.71
CA GLY A 134 -3.76 -0.20 -35.22
C GLY A 134 -3.39 1.15 -34.59
N TYR A 135 -2.55 1.19 -33.55
CA TYR A 135 -2.21 2.41 -32.81
C TYR A 135 -0.90 3.04 -33.28
N PHE A 136 -0.98 4.33 -33.58
CA PHE A 136 0.15 5.15 -34.01
C PHE A 136 0.19 6.46 -33.23
N VAL A 137 1.40 7.01 -33.14
CA VAL A 137 1.67 8.32 -32.55
C VAL A 137 2.15 9.24 -33.66
N ILE A 138 1.68 10.48 -33.65
CA ILE A 138 2.03 11.52 -34.62
C ILE A 138 2.53 12.74 -33.85
N ASP A 139 3.73 13.20 -34.18
CA ASP A 139 4.30 14.44 -33.60
C ASP A 139 3.54 15.68 -34.07
N VAL A 140 3.35 16.62 -33.15
CA VAL A 140 2.72 17.94 -33.37
C VAL A 140 3.52 19.01 -32.65
N SER A 141 3.46 20.25 -33.15
CA SER A 141 4.31 21.35 -32.67
C SER A 141 3.63 22.22 -31.62
N CYS A 142 2.29 22.19 -31.55
CA CYS A 142 1.51 22.98 -30.60
C CYS A 142 0.06 22.45 -30.41
N PRO A 143 -0.65 22.88 -29.35
CA PRO A 143 -2.04 22.48 -29.10
C PRO A 143 -3.03 22.76 -30.23
N ALA A 144 -2.90 23.91 -30.91
CA ALA A 144 -3.75 24.27 -32.03
C ALA A 144 -3.57 23.34 -33.25
N GLU A 145 -2.33 22.91 -33.51
CA GLU A 145 -2.03 21.92 -34.54
C GLU A 145 -2.62 20.55 -34.18
N ALA A 146 -2.46 20.13 -32.92
CA ALA A 146 -3.02 18.88 -32.40
C ALA A 146 -4.54 18.84 -32.56
N GLU A 147 -5.24 19.90 -32.15
CA GLU A 147 -6.69 20.04 -32.25
C GLU A 147 -7.17 19.89 -33.69
N ALA A 148 -6.59 20.67 -34.61
CA ALA A 148 -6.97 20.65 -36.02
C ALA A 148 -6.72 19.26 -36.66
N LEU A 149 -5.62 18.61 -36.32
CA LEU A 149 -5.27 17.29 -36.84
C LEU A 149 -6.22 16.20 -36.30
N ILE A 150 -6.49 16.21 -35.00
CA ILE A 150 -7.42 15.26 -34.35
C ILE A 150 -8.82 15.37 -34.97
N ASN A 151 -9.33 16.58 -35.17
CA ASN A 151 -10.66 16.80 -35.74
C ASN A 151 -10.75 16.29 -37.18
N ARG A 152 -9.73 16.52 -38.01
CA ARG A 152 -9.67 16.01 -39.38
C ARG A 152 -9.57 14.48 -39.43
N LEU A 153 -8.77 13.88 -38.56
CA LEU A 153 -8.63 12.42 -38.48
C LEU A 153 -9.93 11.76 -37.98
N ASN A 154 -10.57 12.30 -36.95
CA ASN A 154 -11.82 11.75 -36.42
C ASN A 154 -12.98 11.82 -37.44
N ALA A 155 -12.96 12.74 -38.41
CA ALA A 155 -13.93 12.78 -39.49
C ALA A 155 -13.82 11.60 -40.49
N LEU A 156 -12.72 10.83 -40.50
CA LEU A 156 -12.46 9.78 -41.47
C LEU A 156 -12.97 8.39 -41.02
N PRO A 157 -13.59 7.58 -41.90
CA PRO A 157 -14.07 6.24 -41.57
C PRO A 157 -12.96 5.17 -41.41
N GLU A 158 -11.71 5.49 -41.76
CA GLU A 158 -10.52 4.67 -41.52
C GLU A 158 -9.96 4.81 -40.12
N VAL A 159 -10.25 5.92 -39.45
CA VAL A 159 -9.84 6.19 -38.08
C VAL A 159 -10.94 5.70 -37.16
N GLU A 160 -10.59 4.89 -36.16
CA GLU A 160 -11.50 4.56 -35.06
C GLU A 160 -11.58 5.72 -34.07
N ILE A 161 -10.43 6.27 -33.67
CA ILE A 161 -10.34 7.44 -32.80
C ILE A 161 -8.96 8.11 -32.90
N ALA A 162 -8.91 9.43 -32.79
CA ALA A 162 -7.71 10.24 -32.56
C ALA A 162 -7.90 11.14 -31.34
N TYR A 163 -6.86 11.34 -30.54
CA TYR A 163 -6.88 12.11 -29.29
C TYR A 163 -5.47 12.61 -28.91
N PRO A 164 -5.32 13.65 -28.05
CA PRO A 164 -3.99 14.07 -27.60
C PRO A 164 -3.35 12.98 -26.74
N GLU A 165 -2.05 12.72 -26.90
CA GLU A 165 -1.37 11.73 -26.06
C GLU A 165 -1.35 12.22 -24.59
N PRO A 166 -1.87 11.43 -23.63
CA PRO A 166 -1.89 11.85 -22.23
C PRO A 166 -0.46 11.90 -21.69
N LYS A 167 -0.12 12.97 -20.96
CA LYS A 167 1.07 13.03 -20.10
C LYS A 167 0.65 12.58 -18.70
N PRO A 168 1.12 11.42 -18.23
CA PRO A 168 0.77 10.96 -16.89
C PRO A 168 1.48 11.85 -15.86
N GLU A 169 0.72 12.32 -14.88
CA GLU A 169 1.24 12.96 -13.67
C GLU A 169 1.13 11.96 -12.50
N PRO A 170 2.03 12.01 -11.51
CA PRO A 170 1.87 11.21 -10.31
C PRO A 170 0.56 11.57 -9.60
N THR A 171 -0.18 10.55 -9.14
CA THR A 171 -1.30 10.77 -8.23
C THR A 171 -0.75 11.32 -6.92
N VAL A 172 -1.10 12.55 -6.59
CA VAL A 172 -0.82 13.14 -5.28
C VAL A 172 -1.98 12.82 -4.34
N ASP A 173 -1.64 12.58 -3.08
CA ASP A 173 -2.61 12.44 -2.01
C ASP A 173 -3.31 13.80 -1.77
N ILE A 174 -4.62 13.79 -1.66
CA ILE A 174 -5.43 14.97 -1.36
C ILE A 174 -6.51 14.55 -0.36
N ASP A 175 -6.11 14.07 0.81
CA ASP A 175 -7.06 13.78 1.87
C ASP A 175 -7.57 15.08 2.52
N PRO A 176 -8.88 15.21 2.82
CA PRO A 176 -9.34 16.27 3.70
C PRO A 176 -8.70 16.05 5.08
N PRO A 177 -8.18 17.10 5.76
CA PRO A 177 -7.53 16.91 7.04
C PRO A 177 -8.55 16.28 8.00
N THR A 178 -8.19 15.14 8.56
CA THR A 178 -8.84 14.61 9.76
C THR A 178 -9.10 15.79 10.72
N PRO A 179 -10.31 15.96 11.29
CA PRO A 179 -10.52 17.08 12.19
C PRO A 179 -9.51 17.07 13.34
N ALA A 180 -9.16 18.24 13.87
CA ALA A 180 -8.37 18.32 15.09
C ALA A 180 -9.19 17.78 16.27
N TYR A 181 -8.61 16.86 17.02
CA TYR A 181 -9.15 16.15 18.18
C TYR A 181 -8.33 16.44 19.45
N ASP A 182 -7.37 17.35 19.40
CA ASP A 182 -6.57 17.85 20.53
C ASP A 182 -7.43 18.25 21.73
N THR A 183 -8.58 18.89 21.47
CA THR A 183 -9.54 19.27 22.51
C THR A 183 -10.24 18.09 23.20
N ALA A 184 -10.09 16.86 22.71
CA ALA A 184 -10.61 15.63 23.34
C ALA A 184 -9.55 14.89 24.18
N GLN A 185 -8.30 15.35 24.19
CA GLN A 185 -7.18 14.70 24.86
C GLN A 185 -7.06 15.09 26.34
N SER A 186 -8.09 14.79 27.13
CA SER A 186 -8.17 15.20 28.54
C SER A 186 -7.01 14.75 29.42
N TYR A 187 -6.25 13.74 29.01
CA TYR A 187 -5.05 13.27 29.70
C TYR A 187 -3.86 14.25 29.58
N LEU A 188 -3.87 15.18 28.63
CA LEU A 188 -2.85 16.23 28.49
C LEU A 188 -3.11 17.42 29.42
N TRP A 189 -4.35 17.59 29.88
CA TRP A 189 -4.76 18.72 30.74
C TRP A 189 -4.14 18.63 32.13
N VAL A 190 -4.34 19.68 32.93
CA VAL A 190 -3.86 19.77 34.31
C VAL A 190 -4.37 18.62 35.19
N ALA A 191 -3.53 18.22 36.15
CA ALA A 191 -3.90 17.31 37.22
C ALA A 191 -5.14 17.80 38.00
N PRO A 192 -6.00 16.90 38.53
CA PRO A 192 -5.84 15.45 38.60
C PRO A 192 -6.36 14.69 37.36
N GLY A 193 -6.89 15.38 36.35
CA GLY A 193 -7.47 14.76 35.16
C GLY A 193 -6.44 14.32 34.11
N GLY A 194 -5.31 15.02 34.05
CA GLY A 194 -4.20 14.70 33.16
C GLY A 194 -2.84 14.99 33.80
N ILE A 195 -1.82 15.12 32.95
CA ILE A 195 -0.41 15.25 33.35
C ILE A 195 0.16 16.66 33.15
N ASP A 196 -0.67 17.64 32.77
CA ASP A 196 -0.29 19.03 32.51
C ASP A 196 0.77 19.18 31.39
N ALA A 197 0.64 18.35 30.34
CA ALA A 197 1.51 18.37 29.16
C ALA A 197 1.37 19.69 28.39
N ASP A 198 0.16 20.26 28.32
CA ASP A 198 -0.08 21.56 27.69
C ASP A 198 0.75 22.68 28.33
N TYR A 199 0.91 22.64 29.67
CA TYR A 199 1.79 23.56 30.36
C TYR A 199 3.26 23.27 30.04
N ALA A 200 3.67 21.99 30.01
CA ALA A 200 5.03 21.60 29.65
C ALA A 200 5.43 22.12 28.27
N HIS A 201 4.54 22.09 27.28
CA HIS A 201 4.78 22.63 25.92
C HIS A 201 5.13 24.13 25.92
N THR A 202 4.76 24.88 26.96
CA THR A 202 5.13 26.30 27.10
C THR A 202 6.56 26.53 27.60
N ILE A 203 7.22 25.46 28.06
CA ILE A 203 8.59 25.48 28.59
C ILE A 203 9.55 24.94 27.53
N ALA A 204 10.73 25.55 27.42
CA ALA A 204 11.78 25.10 26.51
C ALA A 204 12.13 23.62 26.78
N GLY A 205 12.07 22.79 25.72
CA GLY A 205 12.29 21.35 25.81
C GLY A 205 11.04 20.53 26.16
N GLY A 206 9.95 21.15 26.60
CA GLY A 206 8.76 20.42 27.07
C GLY A 206 7.92 19.77 25.97
N THR A 207 8.18 20.10 24.70
CA THR A 207 7.62 19.40 23.53
C THR A 207 8.39 18.13 23.17
N GLY A 208 9.48 17.81 23.87
CA GLY A 208 10.36 16.68 23.58
C GLY A 208 11.37 16.92 22.47
N ILE A 209 11.57 18.17 22.03
CA ILE A 209 12.63 18.51 21.07
C ILE A 209 14.00 18.00 21.57
N ASP A 210 14.78 17.45 20.65
CA ASP A 210 16.08 16.81 20.90
C ASP A 210 16.05 15.56 21.80
N VAL A 211 14.86 15.04 22.13
CA VAL A 211 14.69 13.75 22.83
C VAL A 211 14.27 12.67 21.83
N THR A 212 14.87 11.49 21.95
CA THR A 212 14.42 10.29 21.25
C THR A 212 13.62 9.39 22.18
N ILE A 213 12.51 8.86 21.68
CA ILE A 213 11.74 7.81 22.34
C ILE A 213 11.83 6.55 21.48
N ALA A 214 12.39 5.47 22.03
CA ALA A 214 12.29 4.14 21.44
C ALA A 214 11.04 3.44 21.96
N ASP A 215 10.24 2.91 21.05
CA ASP A 215 9.05 2.15 21.35
C ASP A 215 9.28 0.65 21.04
N ILE A 216 9.21 -0.17 22.08
CA ILE A 216 9.38 -1.63 22.01
C ILE A 216 7.99 -2.29 22.01
N GLU A 217 7.53 -2.69 20.83
CA GLU A 217 6.17 -3.21 20.59
C GLU A 217 6.18 -4.23 19.43
N GLY A 218 5.02 -4.70 18.97
CA GLY A 218 4.86 -5.59 17.83
C GLY A 218 4.76 -4.87 16.49
N ALA A 219 3.89 -3.87 16.32
CA ALA A 219 3.68 -3.27 15.00
C ALA A 219 3.07 -1.86 15.04
N TRP A 220 3.18 -1.16 13.92
CA TRP A 220 2.64 0.20 13.75
C TRP A 220 2.10 0.42 12.34
N LYS A 221 1.15 1.35 12.23
CA LYS A 221 0.68 1.89 10.95
C LYS A 221 1.66 2.98 10.53
N LEU A 222 2.76 2.57 9.90
CA LEU A 222 3.85 3.48 9.48
C LEU A 222 3.40 4.58 8.50
N THR A 223 2.24 4.40 7.85
CA THR A 223 1.64 5.36 6.92
C THR A 223 0.50 6.15 7.57
N HIS A 224 0.43 6.22 8.89
CA HIS A 224 -0.57 7.02 9.58
C HIS A 224 -0.25 8.49 9.36
N GLU A 225 -1.21 9.25 8.83
CA GLU A 225 -1.04 10.66 8.47
C GLU A 225 -0.46 11.48 9.63
N ASP A 226 -1.02 11.29 10.81
CA ASP A 226 -0.75 12.13 11.99
C ASP A 226 0.55 11.82 12.74
N LEU A 227 1.21 10.70 12.43
CA LEU A 227 2.47 10.33 13.09
C LEU A 227 3.70 10.90 12.38
N GLU A 228 3.55 11.30 11.11
CA GLU A 228 4.61 11.90 10.28
C GLU A 228 5.98 11.19 10.37
N LEU A 229 5.97 9.86 10.58
CA LEU A 229 7.17 9.09 10.90
C LEU A 229 8.19 9.18 9.76
N PRO A 230 9.42 9.65 10.02
CA PRO A 230 10.46 9.68 9.01
C PRO A 230 10.79 8.29 8.46
N SER A 231 11.26 8.27 7.22
CA SER A 231 11.87 7.05 6.66
C SER A 231 13.03 6.61 7.55
N GLY A 232 12.99 5.35 8.00
CA GLY A 232 13.99 4.81 8.92
C GLY A 232 13.63 4.86 10.41
N SER A 233 12.40 5.24 10.77
CA SER A 233 11.92 5.12 12.16
C SER A 233 11.86 3.68 12.66
N VAL A 234 11.77 2.67 11.79
CA VAL A 234 11.89 1.25 12.19
C VAL A 234 13.37 0.87 12.27
N TRP A 235 13.86 0.60 13.48
CA TRP A 235 15.25 0.26 13.74
C TRP A 235 15.52 -1.24 13.71
N GLY A 236 14.50 -2.07 13.98
CA GLY A 236 14.67 -3.51 13.99
C GLY A 236 13.37 -4.31 14.09
N GLY A 237 13.48 -5.59 13.75
CA GLY A 237 12.42 -6.59 13.85
C GLY A 237 11.39 -6.57 12.73
N THR A 238 10.67 -7.67 12.61
CA THR A 238 9.53 -7.84 11.69
C THR A 238 8.23 -7.51 12.39
N MET A 239 7.34 -6.76 11.75
CA MET A 239 6.01 -6.46 12.31
C MET A 239 5.08 -7.66 12.10
N PRO A 240 4.49 -8.23 13.15
CA PRO A 240 3.45 -9.25 13.01
C PRO A 240 2.26 -8.73 12.19
N PRO A 241 1.58 -9.57 11.40
CA PRO A 241 0.50 -9.15 10.51
C PRO A 241 -0.82 -8.83 11.24
N GLU A 242 -0.97 -9.21 12.51
CA GLU A 242 -2.21 -9.05 13.27
C GLU A 242 -2.51 -7.57 13.54
N ALA A 243 -3.75 -7.17 13.24
CA ALA A 243 -4.19 -5.79 13.41
C ALA A 243 -4.07 -5.30 14.86
N MET A 244 -4.26 -6.19 15.86
CA MET A 244 -4.17 -5.79 17.27
C MET A 244 -2.80 -5.19 17.64
N TRP A 245 -1.70 -5.76 17.13
CA TRP A 245 -0.35 -5.24 17.38
C TRP A 245 -0.18 -3.88 16.74
N ARG A 246 -0.60 -3.77 15.48
CA ARG A 246 -0.52 -2.52 14.72
C ARG A 246 -1.32 -1.41 15.38
N ASP A 247 -2.55 -1.69 15.76
CA ASP A 247 -3.48 -0.71 16.30
C ASP A 247 -3.05 -0.29 17.72
N HIS A 248 -2.49 -1.20 18.52
CA HIS A 248 -1.93 -0.90 19.86
C HIS A 248 -0.72 0.05 19.78
N GLY A 249 0.35 -0.35 19.07
CA GLY A 249 1.55 0.48 18.96
C GLY A 249 1.29 1.83 18.28
N THR A 250 0.37 1.87 17.32
CA THR A 250 -0.02 3.14 16.66
C THR A 250 -0.74 4.08 17.63
N ALA A 251 -1.61 3.55 18.49
CA ALA A 251 -2.29 4.35 19.50
C ALA A 251 -1.30 4.95 20.49
N VAL A 252 -0.30 4.18 20.94
CA VAL A 252 0.68 4.63 21.92
C VAL A 252 1.68 5.61 21.33
N VAL A 253 2.24 5.34 20.15
CA VAL A 253 3.09 6.32 19.45
C VAL A 253 2.30 7.61 19.17
N GLY A 254 1.01 7.53 18.87
CA GLY A 254 0.14 8.71 18.73
C GLY A 254 -0.02 9.50 20.02
N MET A 255 -0.24 8.82 21.16
CA MET A 255 -0.28 9.49 22.46
C MET A 255 1.06 10.16 22.81
N LEU A 256 2.19 9.57 22.42
CA LEU A 256 3.52 10.11 22.71
C LEU A 256 3.88 11.28 21.80
N ALA A 257 3.72 11.12 20.49
CA ALA A 257 4.37 12.00 19.51
C ALA A 257 3.55 12.20 18.21
N ALA A 258 2.22 12.13 18.26
CA ALA A 258 1.41 12.70 17.18
C ALA A 258 1.78 14.18 16.96
N GLY A 259 1.80 14.62 15.70
CA GLY A 259 2.31 15.94 15.34
C GLY A 259 1.39 17.09 15.78
N ASP A 260 1.96 18.22 16.20
CA ASP A 260 1.20 19.47 16.33
C ASP A 260 1.07 20.15 14.96
N ASN A 261 0.21 19.58 14.11
CA ASN A 261 0.09 19.90 12.68
C ASN A 261 -1.31 20.44 12.30
N GLY A 262 -2.20 20.61 13.27
CA GLY A 262 -3.54 21.20 13.10
C GLY A 262 -4.63 20.23 12.64
N TYR A 263 -4.36 18.93 12.64
CA TYR A 263 -5.34 17.85 12.42
C TYR A 263 -5.08 16.72 13.41
N GLY A 264 -5.94 15.71 13.45
CA GLY A 264 -5.68 14.52 14.27
C GLY A 264 -5.52 14.84 15.76
N MET A 265 -4.43 14.40 16.37
CA MET A 265 -4.12 14.48 17.79
C MET A 265 -2.77 15.20 17.97
N VAL A 266 -2.52 15.73 19.16
CA VAL A 266 -1.19 16.24 19.55
C VAL A 266 -0.58 15.31 20.59
N GLY A 267 0.64 14.84 20.38
CA GLY A 267 1.33 13.97 21.33
C GLY A 267 1.67 14.67 22.65
N ILE A 268 2.01 13.89 23.67
CA ILE A 268 2.60 14.40 24.92
C ILE A 268 3.91 15.16 24.63
N ALA A 269 4.70 14.66 23.69
CA ALA A 269 5.98 15.18 23.25
C ALA A 269 6.01 15.21 21.70
N PRO A 270 5.26 16.14 21.07
CA PRO A 270 5.01 16.13 19.61
C PRO A 270 6.26 16.40 18.77
N GLN A 271 7.38 16.81 19.38
CA GLN A 271 8.66 17.04 18.70
C GLN A 271 9.73 16.01 19.06
N ALA A 272 9.38 14.97 19.81
CA ALA A 272 10.28 13.85 20.08
C ALA A 272 10.52 13.02 18.81
N ARG A 273 11.74 12.51 18.65
CA ARG A 273 12.07 11.57 17.58
C ARG A 273 11.62 10.16 18.00
N ILE A 274 10.86 9.49 17.14
CA ILE A 274 10.42 8.12 17.40
C ILE A 274 11.31 7.08 16.71
N GLY A 275 11.76 6.11 17.49
CA GLY A 275 12.37 4.86 17.04
C GLY A 275 11.48 3.67 17.37
N LEU A 276 11.31 2.75 16.43
CA LEU A 276 10.42 1.61 16.56
C LEU A 276 11.22 0.31 16.49
N VAL A 277 11.08 -0.56 17.48
CA VAL A 277 11.72 -1.88 17.50
C VAL A 277 10.68 -2.96 17.70
N SER A 278 10.47 -3.77 16.66
CA SER A 278 9.48 -4.84 16.70
C SER A 278 10.01 -6.09 17.41
N ILE A 279 9.20 -6.69 18.29
CA ILE A 279 9.46 -8.01 18.88
C ILE A 279 9.03 -9.19 17.99
N GLY A 280 8.51 -8.96 16.79
CA GLY A 280 7.81 -10.01 16.03
C GLY A 280 8.65 -11.23 15.62
N ASP A 281 9.97 -11.07 15.46
CA ASP A 281 10.92 -12.16 15.17
C ASP A 281 12.13 -12.19 16.12
N MET A 282 12.05 -11.49 17.25
CA MET A 282 13.12 -11.47 18.26
C MET A 282 12.56 -11.53 19.68
N ALA A 283 13.42 -11.86 20.65
CA ALA A 283 13.04 -11.78 22.06
C ALA A 283 12.96 -10.31 22.51
N THR A 284 12.11 -10.00 23.48
CA THR A 284 11.98 -8.64 24.02
C THR A 284 13.32 -8.12 24.57
N ALA A 285 14.10 -8.97 25.25
CA ALA A 285 15.45 -8.61 25.69
C ALA A 285 16.39 -8.18 24.55
N ASP A 286 16.29 -8.81 23.38
CA ASP A 286 17.10 -8.45 22.20
C ASP A 286 16.63 -7.13 21.58
N ALA A 287 15.31 -6.91 21.51
CA ALA A 287 14.73 -5.62 21.09
C ALA A 287 15.17 -4.46 22.01
N ILE A 288 15.22 -4.69 23.32
CA ILE A 288 15.74 -3.71 24.29
C ILE A 288 17.20 -3.38 23.98
N LEU A 289 18.06 -4.38 23.78
CA LEU A 289 19.47 -4.13 23.46
C LEU A 289 19.67 -3.41 22.12
N LEU A 290 18.86 -3.73 21.11
CA LEU A 290 18.86 -3.03 19.82
C LEU A 290 18.52 -1.55 20.00
N ALA A 291 17.51 -1.24 20.81
CA ALA A 291 17.17 0.14 21.13
C ALA A 291 18.28 0.83 21.94
N VAL A 292 18.92 0.13 22.90
CA VAL A 292 20.06 0.66 23.65
C VAL A 292 21.15 1.16 22.70
N ASP A 293 21.50 0.43 21.64
CA ASP A 293 22.53 0.85 20.68
C ASP A 293 22.21 2.16 19.95
N SER A 294 20.93 2.47 19.78
CA SER A 294 20.44 3.64 19.02
C SER A 294 20.15 4.87 19.89
N LEU A 295 20.02 4.69 21.21
CA LEU A 295 19.71 5.74 22.18
C LEU A 295 20.96 6.29 22.87
N VAL A 296 20.89 7.53 23.35
CA VAL A 296 21.94 8.21 24.13
C VAL A 296 21.44 8.58 25.53
N PRO A 297 22.32 8.95 26.48
CA PRO A 297 21.87 9.36 27.82
C PRO A 297 20.83 10.49 27.75
N GLY A 298 19.72 10.34 28.49
CA GLY A 298 18.60 11.27 28.49
C GLY A 298 17.47 10.94 27.52
N ASP A 299 17.70 10.04 26.55
CA ASP A 299 16.62 9.48 25.73
C ASP A 299 15.73 8.53 26.55
N ILE A 300 14.56 8.23 26.01
CA ILE A 300 13.53 7.40 26.65
C ILE A 300 13.36 6.08 25.88
N MET A 301 13.17 5.00 26.62
CA MET A 301 12.71 3.72 26.09
C MET A 301 11.37 3.36 26.73
N LEU A 302 10.35 3.13 25.90
CA LEU A 302 9.05 2.64 26.32
C LEU A 302 8.94 1.15 26.02
N ILE A 303 8.54 0.38 27.03
CA ILE A 303 8.18 -1.03 26.90
C ILE A 303 6.70 -1.17 27.29
N GLU A 304 5.83 -1.17 26.29
CA GLU A 304 4.38 -1.27 26.48
C GLU A 304 3.85 -2.71 26.39
N LEU A 305 4.69 -3.65 26.80
CA LEU A 305 4.41 -5.08 26.78
C LEU A 305 4.19 -5.62 28.19
N ASN A 306 3.42 -6.70 28.29
CA ASN A 306 3.29 -7.49 29.50
C ASN A 306 3.19 -8.98 29.17
N ALA A 307 3.38 -9.84 30.18
CA ALA A 307 3.33 -11.29 29.98
C ALA A 307 2.75 -12.01 31.19
N ALA A 308 2.23 -13.21 30.96
CA ALA A 308 1.62 -14.03 32.01
C ALA A 308 2.63 -14.39 33.11
N GLY A 309 2.36 -13.96 34.34
CA GLY A 309 3.20 -14.20 35.51
C GLY A 309 2.85 -15.46 36.30
N PRO A 310 3.49 -15.67 37.47
CA PRO A 310 3.41 -16.90 38.25
C PRO A 310 2.05 -17.13 38.94
N ARG A 311 1.21 -16.10 39.16
CA ARG A 311 -0.10 -16.21 39.86
C ARG A 311 -0.99 -17.32 39.29
N TYR A 312 -0.96 -17.48 37.96
CA TYR A 312 -1.68 -18.53 37.24
C TYR A 312 -0.75 -19.48 36.49
N ASN A 313 0.45 -19.72 37.04
CA ASN A 313 1.47 -20.60 36.46
C ASN A 313 1.80 -20.26 35.00
N PHE A 314 1.96 -18.97 34.69
CA PHE A 314 2.34 -18.47 33.37
C PHE A 314 1.31 -18.80 32.25
N GLN A 315 0.06 -19.08 32.64
CA GLN A 315 -1.00 -19.34 31.68
C GLN A 315 -1.34 -18.09 30.87
N ILE A 316 -1.33 -18.21 29.55
CA ILE A 316 -1.87 -17.18 28.64
C ILE A 316 -3.39 -17.12 28.77
N ARG A 317 -3.93 -15.94 29.06
CA ARG A 317 -5.34 -15.71 29.38
C ARG A 317 -5.88 -14.50 28.63
N SER A 318 -7.13 -14.60 28.18
CA SER A 318 -7.81 -13.50 27.50
C SER A 318 -8.18 -12.33 28.42
N ASP A 319 -8.31 -12.57 29.73
CA ASP A 319 -8.58 -11.53 30.74
C ASP A 319 -7.29 -10.90 31.31
N GLN A 320 -6.12 -11.39 30.89
CA GLN A 320 -4.80 -10.96 31.33
C GLN A 320 -4.56 -11.01 32.85
N LEU A 321 -5.43 -11.64 33.65
CA LEU A 321 -5.21 -11.75 35.10
C LEU A 321 -3.89 -12.46 35.39
N GLY A 322 -3.11 -11.90 36.31
CA GLY A 322 -1.76 -12.36 36.63
C GLY A 322 -0.68 -11.99 35.63
N TYR A 323 -0.95 -11.13 34.64
CA TYR A 323 0.09 -10.59 33.76
C TYR A 323 0.88 -9.49 34.48
N VAL A 324 2.20 -9.51 34.31
CA VAL A 324 3.15 -8.60 34.96
C VAL A 324 4.02 -7.90 33.92
N CYS A 325 4.69 -6.82 34.33
CA CYS A 325 5.69 -6.09 33.56
C CYS A 325 6.85 -6.98 33.08
N MET A 326 7.58 -6.50 32.06
CA MET A 326 8.62 -7.29 31.42
C MET A 326 9.87 -7.45 32.32
N GLU A 327 10.16 -6.50 33.22
CA GLU A 327 11.26 -6.60 34.19
C GLU A 327 11.17 -7.81 35.16
N TYR A 328 10.01 -8.47 35.26
CA TYR A 328 9.88 -9.71 36.00
C TYR A 328 10.82 -10.80 35.43
N TRP A 329 10.94 -10.84 34.11
CA TRP A 329 11.73 -11.83 33.38
C TRP A 329 13.21 -11.44 33.39
N GLN A 330 14.09 -12.41 33.64
CA GLN A 330 15.48 -12.10 33.98
C GLN A 330 16.25 -11.47 32.82
N ALA A 331 16.05 -11.96 31.59
CA ALA A 331 16.79 -11.45 30.43
C ALA A 331 16.40 -10.00 30.12
N GLU A 332 15.10 -9.70 30.22
CA GLU A 332 14.51 -8.38 30.03
C GLU A 332 15.01 -7.42 31.10
N PHE A 333 15.02 -7.83 32.37
CA PHE A 333 15.60 -7.04 33.45
C PHE A 333 17.08 -6.72 33.22
N ASP A 334 17.89 -7.72 32.88
CA ASP A 334 19.32 -7.51 32.66
C ASP A 334 19.55 -6.54 31.47
N ALA A 335 18.71 -6.60 30.43
CA ALA A 335 18.75 -5.67 29.31
C ALA A 335 18.29 -4.25 29.71
N ILE A 336 17.24 -4.13 30.53
CA ILE A 336 16.79 -2.85 31.10
C ILE A 336 17.88 -2.23 31.97
N GLN A 337 18.60 -3.04 32.76
CA GLN A 337 19.74 -2.57 33.56
C GLN A 337 20.87 -2.03 32.68
N MET A 338 21.11 -2.62 31.49
CA MET A 338 22.07 -2.06 30.53
C MET A 338 21.60 -0.71 29.98
N ALA A 339 20.30 -0.57 29.67
CA ALA A 339 19.74 0.70 29.23
C ALA A 339 19.88 1.78 30.30
N TRP A 340 19.49 1.46 31.54
CA TRP A 340 19.63 2.34 32.70
C TRP A 340 21.09 2.72 32.96
N ALA A 341 22.02 1.75 32.92
CA ALA A 341 23.44 2.01 33.12
C ALA A 341 24.05 2.91 32.03
N LYS A 342 23.48 2.89 30.81
CA LYS A 342 23.83 3.82 29.73
C LYS A 342 23.26 5.23 29.97
N GLY A 343 22.34 5.41 30.91
CA GLY A 343 21.66 6.68 31.20
C GLY A 343 20.37 6.89 30.40
N ILE A 344 19.80 5.82 29.86
CA ILE A 344 18.48 5.84 29.19
C ILE A 344 17.40 5.78 30.28
N ILE A 345 16.34 6.56 30.11
CA ILE A 345 15.16 6.52 30.99
C ILE A 345 14.23 5.43 30.46
N VAL A 346 14.00 4.39 31.25
CA VAL A 346 13.11 3.28 30.87
C VAL A 346 11.75 3.47 31.54
N CYS A 347 10.70 3.47 30.72
CA CYS A 347 9.30 3.46 31.15
C CYS A 347 8.68 2.12 30.71
N GLU A 348 8.00 1.42 31.61
CA GLU A 348 7.30 0.18 31.26
C GLU A 348 5.90 0.11 31.84
N ALA A 349 5.02 -0.66 31.20
CA ALA A 349 3.70 -0.96 31.73
C ALA A 349 3.81 -1.93 32.92
N ALA A 350 3.16 -1.61 34.04
CA ALA A 350 3.14 -2.47 35.24
C ALA A 350 2.51 -3.86 35.01
N GLY A 351 1.77 -4.02 33.91
CA GLY A 351 1.01 -5.23 33.56
C GLY A 351 -0.47 -5.12 33.90
N ASN A 352 -1.30 -5.77 33.09
CA ASN A 352 -2.77 -5.73 33.23
C ASN A 352 -3.30 -6.80 34.20
N GLY A 353 -2.43 -7.44 34.98
CA GLY A 353 -2.77 -8.58 35.82
C GLY A 353 -3.57 -8.28 37.08
N ALA A 354 -3.72 -7.00 37.44
CA ALA A 354 -4.23 -6.57 38.75
C ALA A 354 -3.45 -7.20 39.92
N GLU A 355 -2.14 -7.35 39.75
CA GLU A 355 -1.26 -8.01 40.71
C GLU A 355 -0.74 -7.02 41.75
N ASN A 356 -0.60 -7.51 43.00
CA ASN A 356 0.19 -6.84 44.00
C ASN A 356 1.65 -7.30 43.87
N LEU A 357 2.52 -6.43 43.35
CA LEU A 357 3.92 -6.78 43.09
C LEU A 357 4.75 -6.98 44.38
N ASP A 358 4.22 -6.60 45.55
CA ASP A 358 4.80 -6.90 46.87
C ASP A 358 4.40 -8.30 47.40
N ASP A 359 3.59 -9.08 46.67
CA ASP A 359 3.21 -10.43 47.08
C ASP A 359 4.43 -11.38 47.07
N VAL A 360 4.49 -12.29 48.04
CA VAL A 360 5.60 -13.25 48.21
C VAL A 360 5.87 -14.11 46.97
N ILE A 361 4.88 -14.30 46.08
CA ILE A 361 5.08 -15.02 44.81
C ILE A 361 6.08 -14.33 43.88
N TYR A 362 6.29 -13.02 44.04
CA TYR A 362 7.25 -12.21 43.29
C TYR A 362 8.60 -12.09 43.97
N GLU A 363 8.75 -12.68 45.16
CA GLU A 363 9.97 -12.62 45.97
C GLU A 363 10.43 -11.16 46.14
N ASN A 364 11.69 -10.85 45.84
CA ASN A 364 12.21 -9.49 45.89
C ASN A 364 12.38 -8.88 44.48
N ARG A 365 11.68 -9.39 43.47
CA ARG A 365 11.93 -9.02 42.06
C ARG A 365 11.60 -7.56 41.72
N PHE A 366 10.74 -6.92 42.50
CA PHE A 366 10.35 -5.52 42.32
C PHE A 366 10.81 -4.62 43.48
N ASP A 367 11.54 -5.18 44.45
CA ASP A 367 12.15 -4.40 45.52
C ASP A 367 13.33 -3.61 44.95
N THR A 368 13.14 -2.31 44.79
CA THR A 368 14.13 -1.39 44.25
C THR A 368 15.38 -1.28 45.12
N THR A 369 15.34 -1.72 46.39
CA THR A 369 16.53 -1.78 47.26
C THR A 369 17.31 -3.09 47.09
N TYR A 370 16.73 -4.08 46.42
CA TYR A 370 17.35 -5.38 46.17
C TYR A 370 17.88 -5.52 44.74
N ARG A 371 17.16 -4.99 43.74
CA ARG A 371 17.49 -5.16 42.32
C ARG A 371 18.09 -3.93 41.62
N ASN A 372 17.92 -2.71 42.13
CA ASN A 372 18.44 -1.48 41.49
C ASN A 372 19.65 -0.86 42.20
#